data_AF-A0A970K7N2-F1
#
_entry.id   AF-A0A970K7N2-F1
#
_cell.length_a   1.000
_cell.length_b   1.000
_cell.length_c   1.000
_cell.angle_alpha   90.00
_cell.angle_beta   90.00
_cell.angle_gamma   90.00
#
_symmetry.space_group_name_H-M   'P 1'
#
loop_
_entity.id
_entity.type
_entity.pdbx_description
1 polymer ?
#
loop_
_entity_poly.entity_id
_entity_poly.type
_entity_poly.pdbx_seq_one_letter_code
_entity_poly.pdbx_strand_id
1 'polypeptide(L)'
;MAKSSHFFAAWQEALRADCAQNGTRAKTCQGCGFQQVETLAPKNHVYDRWRVDAEATCDRAGQRSRACKLCGQAEQEALPLRKHSAGRWQVSVPASLFTPGEQAKSCKHCAAILETRPYYPGDKAFAVNFCLPGLRFRDAFDEITNEWYRFYLVDLTRDSDITLPLIAADAHVVGQVTLKVVEGRVAARYALSDSKTKVLKERFHLISSLKEMTEEFVHNDRKGLKLSSEDDIFHNAGQGAVALLYLRLSGVYDPSRPGNPLARWQDGAMLNLLKEQSALLQAFNQ
;
A
#
# COMPACT_ATOMS: atom_id res chain seq x y z
N MET A 1 87.48 -59.89 11.67
CA MET A 1 86.82 -59.25 10.50
C MET A 1 86.16 -57.97 10.97
N ALA A 2 86.57 -56.82 10.45
CA ALA A 2 86.03 -55.53 10.85
C ALA A 2 84.52 -55.49 10.55
N LYS A 3 83.70 -55.09 11.53
CA LYS A 3 82.28 -54.81 11.32
C LYS A 3 82.18 -53.69 10.28
N SER A 4 81.82 -54.05 9.05
CA SER A 4 81.43 -53.08 8.02
C SER A 4 80.28 -52.25 8.60
N SER A 5 80.57 -50.99 8.95
CA SER A 5 79.56 -50.07 9.43
C SER A 5 78.72 -49.65 8.23
N HIS A 6 77.43 -49.97 8.26
CA HIS A 6 76.50 -49.54 7.21
C HIS A 6 76.49 -48.02 7.10
N PHE A 7 76.63 -47.52 5.88
CA PHE A 7 76.42 -46.10 5.55
C PHE A 7 74.98 -45.92 5.07
N PHE A 8 74.10 -45.54 5.99
CA PHE A 8 72.70 -45.32 5.68
C PHE A 8 72.44 -43.91 5.16
N ALA A 9 71.55 -43.81 4.18
CA ALA A 9 70.94 -42.54 3.80
C ALA A 9 70.05 -41.97 4.92
N ALA A 10 69.57 -40.74 4.73
CA ALA A 10 68.59 -40.12 5.62
C ALA A 10 67.30 -40.97 5.68
N TRP A 11 66.63 -40.94 6.84
CA TRP A 11 65.32 -41.55 6.98
C TRP A 11 64.30 -40.92 6.04
N GLN A 12 63.51 -41.76 5.37
CA GLN A 12 62.39 -41.35 4.54
C GLN A 12 61.11 -41.87 5.19
N GLU A 13 60.23 -40.96 5.63
CA GLU A 13 58.90 -41.33 6.12
C GLU A 13 58.00 -41.66 4.92
N ALA A 14 57.26 -42.77 5.01
CA ALA A 14 56.21 -43.07 4.05
C ALA A 14 55.01 -42.13 4.27
N LEU A 15 54.36 -41.72 3.18
CA LEU A 15 53.11 -40.97 3.26
C LEU A 15 52.05 -41.84 3.96
N ARG A 16 51.39 -41.28 4.99
CA ARG A 16 50.33 -41.96 5.71
C ARG A 16 48.99 -41.67 5.04
N ALA A 17 48.11 -42.67 4.95
CA ALA A 17 46.73 -42.47 4.50
C ALA A 17 45.89 -41.71 5.54
N ASP A 18 46.20 -41.88 6.83
CA ASP A 18 45.54 -41.23 7.95
C ASP A 18 46.56 -40.95 9.06
N CYS A 19 46.46 -39.80 9.72
CA CYS A 19 47.31 -39.46 10.87
C CYS A 19 47.03 -40.38 12.08
N ALA A 20 45.81 -40.89 12.24
CA ALA A 20 45.43 -41.83 13.28
C ALA A 20 46.04 -43.23 13.09
N GLN A 21 46.58 -43.52 11.91
CA GLN A 21 47.30 -44.77 11.65
C GLN A 21 48.80 -44.65 11.99
N ASN A 22 49.38 -45.79 12.36
CA ASN A 22 50.83 -45.91 12.51
C ASN A 22 51.52 -45.58 11.18
N GLY A 23 52.57 -44.77 11.23
CA GLY A 23 53.41 -44.50 10.07
C GLY A 23 54.56 -45.49 9.96
N THR A 24 55.31 -45.43 8.87
CA THR A 24 56.58 -46.12 8.73
C THR A 24 57.65 -45.16 8.23
N ARG A 25 58.89 -45.39 8.62
CA ARG A 25 60.06 -44.76 8.01
C ARG A 25 61.07 -45.81 7.63
N ALA A 26 61.76 -45.59 6.52
CA ALA A 26 62.80 -46.48 6.04
C ALA A 26 64.09 -45.70 5.75
N LYS A 27 65.23 -46.36 5.94
CA LYS A 27 66.53 -45.89 5.44
C LYS A 27 67.22 -47.03 4.73
N THR A 28 67.94 -46.70 3.67
CA THR A 28 68.61 -47.68 2.82
C THR A 28 70.11 -47.50 2.92
N CYS A 29 70.84 -48.60 3.12
CA CYS A 29 72.30 -48.60 3.10
C CYS A 29 72.79 -48.37 1.66
N GLN A 30 73.57 -47.33 1.42
CA GLN A 30 74.04 -46.99 0.07
C GLN A 30 75.06 -47.99 -0.47
N GLY A 31 75.77 -48.71 0.41
CA GLY A 31 76.78 -49.69 0.02
C GLY A 31 76.24 -51.09 -0.30
N CYS A 32 75.07 -51.48 0.21
CA CYS A 32 74.55 -52.85 0.04
C CYS A 32 73.04 -52.96 -0.22
N GLY A 33 72.30 -51.85 -0.23
CA GLY A 33 70.86 -51.85 -0.52
C GLY A 33 69.96 -52.36 0.62
N PHE A 34 70.51 -52.82 1.75
CA PHE A 34 69.70 -53.24 2.90
C PHE A 34 68.82 -52.09 3.41
N GLN A 35 67.52 -52.37 3.59
CA GLN A 35 66.52 -51.42 4.06
C GLN A 35 66.13 -51.73 5.50
N GLN A 36 66.31 -50.76 6.39
CA GLN A 36 65.80 -50.82 7.76
C GLN A 36 64.48 -50.05 7.81
N VAL A 37 63.41 -50.69 8.29
CA VAL A 37 62.07 -50.10 8.42
C VAL A 37 61.68 -50.03 9.89
N GLU A 38 61.12 -48.90 10.33
CA GLU A 38 60.61 -48.68 11.67
C GLU A 38 59.15 -48.24 11.63
N THR A 39 58.37 -48.69 12.62
CA THR A 39 56.98 -48.23 12.82
C THR A 39 57.00 -46.97 13.68
N LEU A 40 56.23 -45.98 13.29
CA LEU A 40 56.04 -44.71 13.98
C LEU A 40 54.63 -44.66 14.57
N ALA A 41 54.50 -44.10 15.78
CA ALA A 41 53.19 -43.87 16.40
C ALA A 41 52.29 -42.95 15.54
N PRO A 42 50.96 -43.01 15.76
CA PRO A 42 50.01 -42.09 15.13
C PRO A 42 50.35 -40.65 15.45
N LYS A 43 50.01 -39.75 14.53
CA LYS A 43 50.11 -38.30 14.72
C LYS A 43 48.71 -37.74 14.94
N ASN A 44 48.60 -36.63 15.66
CA ASN A 44 47.35 -35.88 15.69
C ASN A 44 47.13 -35.18 14.34
N HIS A 45 45.86 -35.01 13.95
CA HIS A 45 45.55 -34.23 12.77
C HIS A 45 46.00 -32.78 12.94
N VAL A 46 46.65 -32.26 11.91
CA VAL A 46 47.01 -30.84 11.79
C VAL A 46 46.16 -30.25 10.67
N TYR A 47 44.96 -29.81 11.03
CA TYR A 47 44.03 -29.25 10.07
C TYR A 47 44.43 -27.86 9.60
N ASP A 48 44.11 -27.57 8.35
CA ASP A 48 44.08 -26.22 7.80
C ASP A 48 42.97 -25.36 8.42
N ARG A 49 42.97 -24.08 8.06
CA ARG A 49 41.85 -23.18 8.36
C ARG A 49 40.59 -23.71 7.69
N TRP A 50 39.46 -23.55 8.37
CA TRP A 50 38.15 -23.78 7.77
C TRP A 50 37.96 -22.91 6.53
N ARG A 51 37.42 -23.51 5.48
CA ARG A 51 36.95 -22.85 4.26
C ARG A 51 35.42 -22.97 4.21
N VAL A 52 34.73 -21.85 3.97
CA VAL A 52 33.29 -21.86 3.72
C VAL A 52 33.07 -22.34 2.30
N ASP A 53 32.36 -23.45 2.15
CA ASP A 53 32.02 -24.03 0.83
C ASP A 53 30.65 -23.53 0.36
N ALA A 54 29.72 -23.30 1.30
CA ALA A 54 28.41 -22.71 1.03
C ALA A 54 28.04 -21.71 2.13
N GLU A 55 27.71 -20.48 1.74
CA GLU A 55 27.24 -19.46 2.66
C GLU A 55 25.84 -19.81 3.17
N ALA A 56 25.63 -19.67 4.48
CA ALA A 56 24.30 -19.82 5.07
C ALA A 56 23.40 -18.65 4.65
N THR A 57 22.13 -18.94 4.36
CA THR A 57 21.06 -17.95 4.18
C THR A 57 20.04 -18.08 5.30
N CYS A 58 18.97 -17.27 5.28
CA CYS A 58 17.90 -17.39 6.28
C CYS A 58 16.91 -18.54 6.00
N ASP A 59 17.08 -19.24 4.90
CA ASP A 59 16.24 -20.37 4.46
C ASP A 59 17.04 -21.63 4.10
N ARG A 60 18.37 -21.55 4.01
CA ARG A 60 19.25 -22.69 3.72
C ARG A 60 20.51 -22.65 4.58
N ALA A 61 20.80 -23.77 5.23
CA ALA A 61 22.02 -23.93 6.03
C ALA A 61 23.26 -23.82 5.13
N GLY A 62 24.33 -23.26 5.67
CA GLY A 62 25.62 -23.21 4.98
C GLY A 62 26.46 -24.43 5.28
N GLN A 63 27.67 -24.47 4.75
CA GLN A 63 28.62 -25.54 4.98
C GLN A 63 30.07 -25.04 4.95
N ARG A 64 30.92 -25.60 5.81
CA ARG A 64 32.36 -25.39 5.80
C ARG A 64 33.13 -26.71 5.84
N SER A 65 34.34 -26.72 5.30
CA SER A 65 35.26 -27.86 5.35
C SER A 65 36.69 -27.45 5.72
N ARG A 66 37.46 -28.40 6.25
CA ARG A 66 38.91 -28.28 6.44
C ARG A 66 39.58 -29.63 6.16
N ALA A 67 40.85 -29.61 5.76
CA ALA A 67 41.62 -30.82 5.48
C ALA A 67 42.89 -30.88 6.35
N CYS A 68 43.29 -32.10 6.72
CA CYS A 68 44.56 -32.31 7.42
C CYS A 68 45.74 -32.13 6.45
N LYS A 69 46.70 -31.27 6.79
CA LYS A 69 47.90 -31.01 5.98
C LYS A 69 48.79 -32.24 5.76
N LEU A 70 48.71 -33.20 6.67
CA LEU A 70 49.62 -34.35 6.72
C LEU A 70 49.08 -35.59 5.99
N CYS A 71 47.75 -35.81 6.00
CA CYS A 71 47.13 -37.00 5.41
C CYS A 71 45.97 -36.70 4.44
N GLY A 72 45.54 -35.44 4.31
CA GLY A 72 44.47 -35.04 3.39
C GLY A 72 43.04 -35.36 3.86
N GLN A 73 42.85 -36.01 5.01
CA GLN A 73 41.51 -36.28 5.54
C GLN A 73 40.72 -34.97 5.74
N ALA A 74 39.50 -34.95 5.21
CA ALA A 74 38.59 -33.82 5.28
C ALA A 74 37.56 -33.96 6.41
N GLU A 75 37.24 -32.83 7.03
CA GLU A 75 36.13 -32.67 7.96
C GLU A 75 35.15 -31.65 7.38
N GLN A 76 33.85 -31.90 7.56
CA GLN A 76 32.78 -31.02 7.11
C GLN A 76 31.81 -30.73 8.23
N GLU A 77 31.29 -29.51 8.27
CA GLU A 77 30.34 -29.06 9.28
C GLU A 77 29.28 -28.15 8.64
N ALA A 78 28.02 -28.33 9.05
CA ALA A 78 26.93 -27.46 8.65
C ALA A 78 27.00 -26.13 9.44
N LEU A 79 26.80 -25.02 8.74
CA LEU A 79 26.65 -23.70 9.35
C LEU A 79 25.17 -23.45 9.65
N PRO A 80 24.83 -22.86 10.82
CA PRO A 80 23.45 -22.55 11.16
C PRO A 80 22.86 -21.52 10.18
N LEU A 81 21.52 -21.52 10.06
CA LEU A 81 20.79 -20.50 9.31
C LEU A 81 21.13 -19.09 9.79
N ARG A 82 21.20 -18.14 8.85
CA ARG A 82 21.24 -16.73 9.20
C ARG A 82 19.87 -16.30 9.74
N LYS A 83 19.85 -15.30 10.61
CA LYS A 83 18.59 -14.74 11.11
C LYS A 83 17.84 -14.05 9.97
N HIS A 84 16.51 -14.13 10.00
CA HIS A 84 15.67 -13.32 9.11
C HIS A 84 15.91 -11.83 9.33
N SER A 85 15.81 -11.05 8.26
CA SER A 85 15.90 -9.59 8.29
C SER A 85 14.56 -9.00 7.89
N ALA A 86 13.89 -8.34 8.85
CA ALA A 86 12.55 -7.81 8.64
C ALA A 86 12.53 -6.67 7.61
N GLY A 87 11.62 -6.77 6.65
CA GLY A 87 11.26 -5.74 5.68
C GLY A 87 10.37 -4.65 6.26
N ARG A 88 9.88 -3.76 5.38
CA ARG A 88 8.86 -2.77 5.74
C ARG A 88 7.50 -3.46 5.93
N TRP A 89 6.63 -2.84 6.72
CA TRP A 89 5.22 -3.20 6.75
C TRP A 89 4.60 -2.99 5.37
N GLN A 90 3.90 -4.01 4.90
CA GLN A 90 3.15 -3.98 3.63
C GLN A 90 1.74 -4.45 3.90
N VAL A 91 0.77 -3.89 3.17
CA VAL A 91 -0.63 -4.31 3.26
C VAL A 91 -0.75 -5.74 2.74
N SER A 92 -1.14 -6.68 3.59
CA SER A 92 -1.46 -8.06 3.22
C SER A 92 -2.95 -8.20 2.89
N VAL A 93 -3.80 -7.52 3.65
CA VAL A 93 -5.25 -7.48 3.45
C VAL A 93 -5.69 -6.01 3.49
N PRO A 94 -6.33 -5.47 2.43
CA PRO A 94 -6.78 -4.08 2.42
C PRO A 94 -7.86 -3.85 3.49
N ALA A 95 -7.78 -2.69 4.16
CA ALA A 95 -8.82 -2.24 5.08
C ALA A 95 -10.12 -1.84 4.33
N SER A 96 -11.25 -1.84 5.03
CA SER A 96 -12.51 -1.25 4.58
C SER A 96 -13.05 -0.25 5.61
N LEU A 97 -14.09 0.51 5.26
CA LEU A 97 -14.56 1.68 6.02
C LEU A 97 -14.88 1.42 7.50
N PHE A 98 -15.16 0.17 7.90
CA PHE A 98 -15.38 -0.20 9.31
C PHE A 98 -14.66 -1.46 9.74
N THR A 99 -13.79 -2.00 8.88
CA THR A 99 -13.05 -3.22 9.15
C THR A 99 -11.57 -2.93 8.97
N PRO A 100 -10.74 -3.09 10.02
CA PRO A 100 -9.31 -2.93 9.87
C PRO A 100 -8.77 -3.95 8.85
N GLY A 101 -7.81 -3.50 8.05
CA GLY A 101 -7.04 -4.39 7.20
C GLY A 101 -5.90 -5.02 8.00
N GLU A 102 -5.03 -5.73 7.30
CA GLU A 102 -3.84 -6.34 7.88
C GLU A 102 -2.58 -5.87 7.15
N GLN A 103 -1.51 -5.64 7.92
CA GLN A 103 -0.17 -5.46 7.42
C GLN A 103 0.71 -6.63 7.86
N ALA A 104 1.65 -7.01 7.00
CA ALA A 104 2.67 -7.99 7.30
C ALA A 104 4.09 -7.44 7.09
N LYS A 105 5.04 -7.90 7.91
CA LYS A 105 6.47 -7.80 7.63
C LYS A 105 6.95 -9.12 7.05
N SER A 106 7.58 -9.05 5.88
CA SER A 106 8.25 -10.19 5.28
C SER A 106 9.77 -10.07 5.42
N CYS A 107 10.46 -11.20 5.46
CA CYS A 107 11.91 -11.24 5.36
C CYS A 107 12.37 -10.64 4.02
N LYS A 108 13.35 -9.74 4.04
CA LYS A 108 13.90 -9.10 2.83
C LYS A 108 14.54 -10.08 1.84
N HIS A 109 14.90 -11.28 2.28
CA HIS A 109 15.66 -12.25 1.48
C HIS A 109 14.83 -13.45 1.01
N CYS A 110 13.95 -13.98 1.86
CA CYS A 110 13.16 -15.18 1.55
C CYS A 110 11.64 -14.95 1.57
N ALA A 111 11.19 -13.71 1.77
CA ALA A 111 9.78 -13.31 1.84
C ALA A 111 8.92 -13.99 2.93
N ALA A 112 9.49 -14.85 3.80
CA ALA A 112 8.79 -15.44 4.93
C ALA A 112 8.13 -14.36 5.81
N ILE A 113 6.86 -14.56 6.17
CA ILE A 113 6.12 -13.64 7.04
C ILE A 113 6.65 -13.78 8.46
N LEU A 114 7.07 -12.66 9.03
CA LEU A 114 7.68 -12.62 10.36
C LEU A 114 6.69 -12.10 11.41
N GLU A 115 5.89 -11.09 11.04
CA GLU A 115 4.93 -10.45 11.92
C GLU A 115 3.71 -9.99 11.10
N THR A 116 2.53 -10.01 11.71
CA THR A 116 1.31 -9.38 11.20
C THR A 116 0.73 -8.42 12.23
N ARG A 117 -0.03 -7.42 11.77
CA ARG A 117 -0.77 -6.50 12.64
C ARG A 117 -2.01 -5.94 11.94
N PRO A 118 -3.09 -5.62 12.67
CA PRO A 118 -4.18 -4.85 12.11
C PRO A 118 -3.72 -3.42 11.79
N TYR A 119 -4.32 -2.81 10.76
CA TYR A 119 -4.16 -1.38 10.47
C TYR A 119 -5.47 -0.76 10.03
N TYR A 120 -5.63 0.53 10.30
CA TYR A 120 -6.74 1.33 9.80
C TYR A 120 -6.21 2.66 9.26
N PRO A 121 -6.41 2.97 7.96
CA PRO A 121 -5.86 4.18 7.35
C PRO A 121 -6.65 5.46 7.70
N GLY A 122 -7.77 5.33 8.43
CA GLY A 122 -8.67 6.43 8.77
C GLY A 122 -9.80 6.64 7.75
N ASP A 123 -10.92 7.22 8.19
CA ASP A 123 -12.13 7.45 7.38
C ASP A 123 -11.81 8.16 6.05
N LYS A 124 -10.87 9.12 6.05
CA LYS A 124 -10.46 9.88 4.86
C LYS A 124 -9.98 9.00 3.69
N ALA A 125 -9.40 7.83 3.96
CA ALA A 125 -8.94 6.91 2.92
C ALA A 125 -10.09 6.25 2.13
N PHE A 126 -11.31 6.29 2.69
CA PHE A 126 -12.52 5.70 2.11
C PHE A 126 -13.52 6.78 1.67
N ALA A 127 -13.13 8.05 1.71
CA ALA A 127 -14.03 9.15 1.45
C ALA A 127 -14.41 9.21 -0.04
N VAL A 128 -15.70 9.37 -0.29
CA VAL A 128 -16.26 9.61 -1.63
C VAL A 128 -16.87 11.01 -1.69
N ASN A 129 -17.16 11.50 -2.89
CA ASN A 129 -17.86 12.77 -3.06
C ASN A 129 -19.37 12.56 -2.90
N PHE A 130 -20.05 13.51 -2.25
CA PHE A 130 -21.50 13.64 -2.25
C PHE A 130 -21.90 14.92 -3.00
N CYS A 131 -22.96 14.85 -3.79
CA CYS A 131 -23.44 15.94 -4.64
C CYS A 131 -24.97 15.97 -4.74
N LEU A 132 -25.50 17.02 -5.39
CA LEU A 132 -26.91 17.17 -5.70
C LEU A 132 -27.32 16.42 -6.99
N PRO A 133 -28.61 16.11 -7.17
CA PRO A 133 -29.14 15.43 -8.34
C PRO A 133 -29.20 16.26 -9.63
N GLY A 134 -28.41 17.32 -9.80
CA GLY A 134 -28.48 18.18 -10.98
C GLY A 134 -27.74 17.66 -12.24
N LEU A 135 -27.36 18.57 -13.14
CA LEU A 135 -26.71 18.22 -14.40
C LEU A 135 -25.26 17.80 -14.18
N ARG A 136 -24.74 16.91 -15.03
CA ARG A 136 -23.33 16.52 -15.01
C ARG A 136 -22.50 17.58 -15.73
N PHE A 137 -21.35 17.94 -15.16
CA PHE A 137 -20.42 18.88 -15.80
C PHE A 137 -20.04 18.43 -17.19
N ARG A 138 -19.63 17.17 -17.38
CA ARG A 138 -19.26 16.62 -18.69
C ARG A 138 -20.35 16.68 -19.78
N ASP A 139 -21.63 16.81 -19.40
CA ASP A 139 -22.72 16.90 -20.37
C ASP A 139 -22.99 18.35 -20.79
N ALA A 140 -22.74 19.30 -19.88
CA ALA A 140 -23.01 20.72 -20.08
C ALA A 140 -21.77 21.53 -20.49
N PHE A 141 -20.60 21.06 -20.08
CA PHE A 141 -19.28 21.72 -20.18
C PHE A 141 -18.18 20.64 -20.35
N ASP A 142 -18.19 19.94 -21.48
CA ASP A 142 -17.27 18.85 -21.79
C ASP A 142 -15.78 19.27 -21.82
N GLU A 143 -15.50 20.54 -22.12
CA GLU A 143 -14.16 21.13 -22.09
C GLU A 143 -13.57 21.29 -20.67
N ILE A 144 -14.38 21.21 -19.61
CA ILE A 144 -13.95 21.56 -18.24
C ILE A 144 -13.55 20.33 -17.41
N THR A 145 -14.33 19.25 -17.44
CA THR A 145 -14.03 18.03 -16.69
C THR A 145 -14.83 16.82 -17.20
N ASN A 146 -14.21 15.64 -17.14
CA ASN A 146 -14.86 14.36 -17.42
C ASN A 146 -15.30 13.60 -16.15
N GLU A 147 -15.04 14.18 -14.97
CA GLU A 147 -15.36 13.58 -13.68
C GLU A 147 -16.88 13.47 -13.45
N TRP A 148 -17.27 12.65 -12.47
CA TRP A 148 -18.67 12.49 -12.04
C TRP A 148 -19.17 13.69 -11.21
N TYR A 149 -18.82 14.91 -11.59
CA TYR A 149 -19.27 16.10 -10.89
C TYR A 149 -20.61 16.57 -11.43
N ARG A 150 -21.46 17.04 -10.51
CA ARG A 150 -22.80 17.51 -10.79
C ARG A 150 -22.99 18.88 -10.18
N PHE A 151 -23.69 19.75 -10.88
CA PHE A 151 -24.11 21.06 -10.40
C PHE A 151 -25.63 21.16 -10.47
N TYR A 152 -26.19 22.05 -9.65
CA TYR A 152 -27.61 22.32 -9.61
C TYR A 152 -27.85 23.80 -9.90
N LEU A 153 -28.83 24.13 -10.73
CA LEU A 153 -29.22 25.49 -11.05
C LEU A 153 -30.39 25.89 -10.17
N VAL A 154 -30.27 27.06 -9.56
CA VAL A 154 -31.26 27.63 -8.65
C VAL A 154 -31.82 28.89 -9.29
N ASP A 155 -33.14 28.95 -9.39
CA ASP A 155 -33.89 30.14 -9.81
C ASP A 155 -33.92 31.14 -8.65
N LEU A 156 -33.35 32.33 -8.86
CA LEU A 156 -33.23 33.39 -7.87
C LEU A 156 -34.38 34.41 -7.94
N THR A 157 -35.27 34.28 -8.91
CA THR A 157 -36.34 35.26 -9.17
C THR A 157 -37.51 35.15 -8.20
N ARG A 158 -37.58 34.05 -7.45
CA ARG A 158 -38.65 33.76 -6.50
C ARG A 158 -38.09 33.10 -5.24
N ASP A 159 -38.70 33.47 -4.12
CA ASP A 159 -38.44 32.79 -2.87
C ASP A 159 -38.92 31.33 -2.96
N SER A 160 -38.10 30.42 -2.48
CA SER A 160 -38.39 28.99 -2.56
C SER A 160 -37.66 28.19 -1.49
N ASP A 161 -38.21 27.03 -1.17
CA ASP A 161 -37.60 26.02 -0.32
C ASP A 161 -37.60 24.69 -1.09
N ILE A 162 -36.42 24.21 -1.45
CA ILE A 162 -36.20 23.07 -2.33
C ILE A 162 -35.45 21.99 -1.55
N THR A 163 -36.07 20.83 -1.37
CA THR A 163 -35.43 19.66 -0.76
C THR A 163 -35.04 18.64 -1.81
N LEU A 164 -33.75 18.28 -1.83
CA LEU A 164 -33.15 17.38 -2.81
C LEU A 164 -32.41 16.24 -2.10
N PRO A 165 -32.32 15.04 -2.69
CA PRO A 165 -31.43 14.00 -2.16
C PRO A 165 -29.95 14.44 -2.23
N LEU A 166 -29.18 14.09 -1.22
CA LEU A 166 -27.71 14.14 -1.24
C LEU A 166 -27.21 12.78 -1.72
N ILE A 167 -26.47 12.74 -2.84
CA ILE A 167 -26.14 11.50 -3.54
C ILE A 167 -24.62 11.29 -3.57
N ALA A 168 -24.16 10.10 -3.19
CA ALA A 168 -22.77 9.68 -3.26
C ALA A 168 -22.32 9.31 -4.69
N ALA A 169 -21.01 9.34 -4.93
CA ALA A 169 -20.37 9.06 -6.22
C ALA A 169 -20.82 7.76 -6.91
N ASP A 170 -21.10 6.74 -6.11
CA ASP A 170 -21.58 5.42 -6.48
C ASP A 170 -23.11 5.30 -6.37
N ALA A 171 -23.81 6.43 -6.49
CA ALA A 171 -25.25 6.56 -6.65
C ALA A 171 -26.12 6.15 -5.46
N HIS A 172 -25.61 6.09 -4.22
CA HIS A 172 -26.47 5.95 -3.04
C HIS A 172 -26.95 7.31 -2.53
N VAL A 173 -28.19 7.39 -2.06
CA VAL A 173 -28.73 8.54 -1.34
C VAL A 173 -28.21 8.48 0.09
N VAL A 174 -27.41 9.45 0.51
CA VAL A 174 -26.77 9.48 1.84
C VAL A 174 -27.37 10.52 2.78
N GLY A 175 -28.34 11.29 2.28
CA GLY A 175 -28.95 12.39 2.99
C GLY A 175 -29.90 13.17 2.11
N GLN A 176 -30.24 14.36 2.59
CA GLN A 176 -30.97 15.37 1.85
C GLN A 176 -30.29 16.73 2.04
N VAL A 177 -30.46 17.60 1.05
CA VAL A 177 -30.05 18.99 1.06
C VAL A 177 -31.28 19.85 0.89
N THR A 178 -31.43 20.84 1.76
CA THR A 178 -32.47 21.86 1.69
C THR A 178 -31.82 23.15 1.20
N LEU A 179 -32.33 23.67 0.09
CA LEU A 179 -31.92 24.93 -0.51
C LEU A 179 -33.03 25.95 -0.30
N LYS A 180 -32.69 27.08 0.32
CA LYS A 180 -33.64 28.16 0.57
C LYS A 180 -33.22 29.41 -0.17
N VAL A 181 -34.11 29.93 -0.99
CA VAL A 181 -33.93 31.17 -1.74
C VAL A 181 -34.77 32.25 -1.09
N VAL A 182 -34.15 33.36 -0.70
CA VAL A 182 -34.83 34.54 -0.15
C VAL A 182 -34.17 35.79 -0.73
N GLU A 183 -34.95 36.60 -1.44
CA GLU A 183 -34.48 37.88 -2.02
C GLU A 183 -33.20 37.70 -2.88
N GLY A 184 -33.17 36.65 -3.70
CA GLY A 184 -32.03 36.32 -4.57
C GLY A 184 -30.79 35.78 -3.85
N ARG A 185 -30.85 35.54 -2.54
CA ARG A 185 -29.78 34.89 -1.76
C ARG A 185 -30.11 33.43 -1.52
N VAL A 186 -29.08 32.58 -1.46
CA VAL A 186 -29.24 31.13 -1.29
C VAL A 186 -28.61 30.68 0.02
N ALA A 187 -29.37 29.95 0.83
CA ALA A 187 -28.85 29.15 1.93
C ALA A 187 -28.95 27.66 1.58
N ALA A 188 -27.95 26.88 1.97
CA ALA A 188 -27.93 25.45 1.78
C ALA A 188 -27.65 24.74 3.10
N ARG A 189 -28.48 23.74 3.41
CA ARG A 189 -28.36 22.89 4.59
C ARG A 189 -28.44 21.43 4.20
N TYR A 190 -27.88 20.54 5.00
CA TYR A 190 -28.03 19.11 4.75
C TYR A 190 -28.34 18.33 6.03
N ALA A 191 -29.00 17.19 5.85
CA ALA A 191 -29.25 16.19 6.88
C ALA A 191 -28.84 14.82 6.34
N LEU A 192 -28.12 14.04 7.14
CA LEU A 192 -27.62 12.71 6.75
C LEU A 192 -28.66 11.64 7.10
N SER A 193 -28.81 10.65 6.23
CA SER A 193 -29.85 9.62 6.37
C SER A 193 -29.49 8.52 7.37
N ASP A 194 -28.21 8.37 7.72
CA ASP A 194 -27.72 7.35 8.65
C ASP A 194 -26.69 7.93 9.61
N SER A 195 -26.76 7.53 10.89
CA SER A 195 -25.82 7.93 11.95
C SER A 195 -24.34 7.60 11.67
N LYS A 196 -24.06 6.62 10.81
CA LYS A 196 -22.70 6.24 10.41
C LYS A 196 -22.21 6.97 9.15
N THR A 197 -23.11 7.67 8.45
CA THR A 197 -22.73 8.57 7.37
C THR A 197 -22.10 9.81 7.99
N LYS A 198 -20.94 10.22 7.48
CA LYS A 198 -20.23 11.42 7.95
C LYS A 198 -19.77 12.26 6.79
N VAL A 199 -19.90 13.57 6.94
CA VAL A 199 -19.23 14.55 6.08
C VAL A 199 -17.89 14.91 6.72
N LEU A 200 -16.82 14.78 5.94
CA LEU A 200 -15.43 15.05 6.36
C LEU A 200 -14.94 16.40 5.85
N LYS A 201 -15.43 16.84 4.70
CA LYS A 201 -15.17 18.17 4.14
C LYS A 201 -16.40 18.70 3.44
N GLU A 202 -16.65 19.98 3.64
CA GLU A 202 -17.74 20.71 3.00
C GLU A 202 -17.19 21.67 1.95
N ARG A 203 -17.75 21.61 0.74
CA ARG A 203 -17.49 22.60 -0.31
C ARG A 203 -18.81 22.93 -0.98
N PHE A 204 -19.15 24.20 -0.90
CA PHE A 204 -20.33 24.76 -1.50
C PHE A 204 -19.88 25.99 -2.30
N HIS A 205 -20.22 26.03 -3.57
CA HIS A 205 -19.94 27.15 -4.43
C HIS A 205 -21.23 27.62 -5.06
N LEU A 206 -21.32 28.92 -5.24
CA LEU A 206 -22.43 29.61 -5.84
C LEU A 206 -21.87 30.66 -6.79
N ILE A 207 -22.20 30.56 -8.07
CA ILE A 207 -21.76 31.51 -9.09
C ILE A 207 -22.97 31.93 -9.94
N SER A 208 -23.02 33.19 -10.35
CA SER A 208 -24.06 33.69 -11.27
C SER A 208 -23.56 33.86 -12.70
N SER A 209 -22.29 33.57 -12.99
CA SER A 209 -21.70 33.73 -14.32
C SER A 209 -20.81 32.56 -14.72
N LEU A 210 -20.95 32.11 -15.96
CA LEU A 210 -20.05 31.12 -16.58
C LEU A 210 -18.59 31.59 -16.67
N LYS A 211 -18.32 32.90 -16.62
CA LYS A 211 -16.94 33.41 -16.63
C LYS A 211 -16.13 32.92 -15.43
N GLU A 212 -16.81 32.58 -14.33
CA GLU A 212 -16.19 32.03 -13.12
C GLU A 212 -15.97 30.51 -13.22
N MET A 213 -16.53 29.86 -14.26
CA MET A 213 -16.44 28.42 -14.46
C MET A 213 -15.16 28.04 -15.19
N THR A 214 -14.17 27.57 -14.44
CA THR A 214 -12.88 27.10 -14.96
C THR A 214 -12.58 25.68 -14.47
N GLU A 215 -11.63 25.00 -15.12
CA GLU A 215 -11.11 23.72 -14.63
C GLU A 215 -10.58 23.86 -13.20
N GLU A 216 -9.88 24.97 -12.89
CA GLU A 216 -9.39 25.26 -11.55
C GLU A 216 -10.54 25.38 -10.53
N PHE A 217 -11.64 26.05 -10.89
CA PHE A 217 -12.81 26.18 -10.03
C PHE A 217 -13.40 24.80 -9.68
N VAL A 218 -13.63 23.95 -10.68
CA VAL A 218 -14.25 22.62 -10.50
C VAL A 218 -13.37 21.69 -9.66
N HIS A 219 -12.05 21.77 -9.82
CA HIS A 219 -11.10 20.92 -9.09
C HIS A 219 -10.63 21.52 -7.75
N ASN A 220 -11.05 22.75 -7.42
CA ASN A 220 -10.67 23.39 -6.16
C ASN A 220 -11.20 22.62 -4.94
N ASP A 221 -10.29 22.16 -4.07
CA ASP A 221 -10.63 21.46 -2.82
C ASP A 221 -10.26 22.28 -1.56
N ARG A 222 -10.02 23.59 -1.71
CA ARG A 222 -9.51 24.44 -0.60
C ARG A 222 -10.48 25.51 -0.11
N LYS A 223 -11.39 25.99 -0.95
CA LYS A 223 -12.28 27.10 -0.63
C LYS A 223 -13.72 26.70 -0.91
N GLY A 224 -14.65 27.21 -0.10
CA GLY A 224 -16.08 27.02 -0.26
C GLY A 224 -16.83 27.94 0.67
N LEU A 225 -18.04 28.32 0.28
CA LEU A 225 -19.01 29.00 1.12
C LEU A 225 -19.45 28.05 2.25
N LYS A 226 -19.81 28.61 3.40
CA LYS A 226 -20.21 27.82 4.58
C LYS A 226 -21.61 27.23 4.38
N LEU A 227 -21.75 25.93 4.62
CA LEU A 227 -23.03 25.28 4.84
C LEU A 227 -23.32 25.26 6.34
N SER A 228 -24.55 24.96 6.70
CA SER A 228 -24.92 24.74 8.10
C SER A 228 -25.91 23.57 8.19
N SER A 229 -25.82 22.78 9.25
CA SER A 229 -26.80 21.74 9.55
C SER A 229 -27.99 22.26 10.37
N GLU A 230 -27.83 23.41 11.03
CA GLU A 230 -28.76 23.92 12.06
C GLU A 230 -29.50 25.19 11.61
N ASP A 231 -28.75 26.21 11.19
CA ASP A 231 -29.26 27.52 10.77
C ASP A 231 -29.09 27.79 9.27
N ASP A 232 -29.90 28.69 8.72
CA ASP A 232 -29.76 29.16 7.34
C ASP A 232 -28.62 30.18 7.23
N ILE A 233 -27.54 29.83 6.53
CA ILE A 233 -26.48 30.78 6.17
C ILE A 233 -26.68 31.21 4.72
N PHE A 234 -27.21 32.42 4.52
CA PHE A 234 -27.48 32.99 3.21
C PHE A 234 -26.21 33.55 2.56
N HIS A 235 -26.01 33.19 1.29
CA HIS A 235 -24.93 33.68 0.45
C HIS A 235 -25.51 34.42 -0.76
N ASN A 236 -24.80 35.47 -1.19
CA ASN A 236 -25.17 36.19 -2.40
C ASN A 236 -24.60 35.45 -3.62
N ALA A 237 -25.44 35.22 -4.63
CA ALA A 237 -25.04 34.52 -5.85
C ALA A 237 -24.39 35.43 -6.89
N GLY A 238 -24.48 36.76 -6.74
CA GLY A 238 -24.06 37.73 -7.75
C GLY A 238 -25.22 38.33 -8.52
N GLN A 239 -24.93 38.96 -9.67
CA GLN A 239 -25.95 39.54 -10.55
C GLN A 239 -26.41 38.48 -11.56
N GLY A 240 -27.62 37.97 -11.39
CA GLY A 240 -28.22 36.99 -12.31
C GLY A 240 -29.58 36.49 -11.81
N ALA A 241 -30.46 36.08 -12.74
CA ALA A 241 -31.75 35.48 -12.42
C ALA A 241 -31.63 34.00 -11.98
N VAL A 242 -30.52 33.36 -12.34
CA VAL A 242 -30.22 31.96 -12.05
C VAL A 242 -28.79 31.89 -11.49
N ALA A 243 -28.57 31.02 -10.51
CA ALA A 243 -27.25 30.70 -10.02
C ALA A 243 -26.93 29.23 -10.16
N LEU A 244 -25.66 28.95 -10.46
CA LEU A 244 -25.11 27.62 -10.44
C LEU A 244 -24.57 27.31 -9.05
N LEU A 245 -25.13 26.27 -8.48
CA LEU A 245 -24.78 25.70 -7.20
C LEU A 245 -23.94 24.45 -7.43
N TYR A 246 -22.69 24.50 -6.98
CA TYR A 246 -21.80 23.34 -6.98
C TYR A 246 -21.53 22.88 -5.55
N LEU A 247 -22.24 21.84 -5.15
CA LEU A 247 -22.09 21.18 -3.85
C LEU A 247 -21.20 19.95 -3.99
N ARG A 248 -20.07 19.96 -3.32
CA ARG A 248 -19.12 18.84 -3.29
C ARG A 248 -18.68 18.54 -1.87
N LEU A 249 -19.50 17.77 -1.17
CA LEU A 249 -19.11 17.24 0.13
C LEU A 249 -18.18 16.06 -0.09
N SER A 250 -17.21 15.85 0.79
CA SER A 250 -16.47 14.60 0.88
C SER A 250 -16.86 13.92 2.17
N GLY A 251 -17.19 12.64 2.11
CA GLY A 251 -17.70 11.92 3.26
C GLY A 251 -17.57 10.41 3.12
N VAL A 252 -17.93 9.73 4.18
CA VAL A 252 -17.95 8.28 4.26
C VAL A 252 -19.35 7.81 4.61
N TYR A 253 -19.73 6.67 4.08
CA TYR A 253 -21.03 6.06 4.35
C TYR A 253 -20.97 4.55 4.08
N ASP A 254 -21.91 3.82 4.66
CA ASP A 254 -22.02 2.37 4.48
C ASP A 254 -23.15 2.06 3.46
N PRO A 255 -22.85 1.57 2.25
CA PRO A 255 -23.88 1.26 1.25
C PRO A 255 -24.75 0.06 1.63
N SER A 256 -24.35 -0.75 2.62
CA SER A 256 -25.18 -1.86 3.11
C SER A 256 -26.27 -1.41 4.08
N ARG A 257 -26.22 -0.16 4.57
CA ARG A 257 -27.21 0.39 5.49
C ARG A 257 -28.52 0.72 4.76
N PRO A 258 -29.68 0.42 5.36
CA PRO A 258 -30.97 0.77 4.76
C PRO A 258 -31.18 2.28 4.63
N GLY A 259 -30.50 3.10 5.46
CA GLY A 259 -30.51 4.55 5.36
C GLY A 259 -29.79 5.10 4.12
N ASN A 260 -29.01 4.27 3.42
CA ASN A 260 -28.27 4.67 2.23
C ASN A 260 -28.71 3.88 0.98
N PRO A 261 -29.96 4.00 0.51
CA PRO A 261 -30.44 3.24 -0.65
C PRO A 261 -29.87 3.76 -1.97
N LEU A 262 -29.89 2.94 -3.02
CA LEU A 262 -29.57 3.40 -4.38
C LEU A 262 -30.54 4.49 -4.86
N ALA A 263 -30.00 5.54 -5.44
CA ALA A 263 -30.72 6.63 -6.07
C ALA A 263 -31.44 6.13 -7.32
N ARG A 264 -32.74 6.43 -7.41
CA ARG A 264 -33.59 6.01 -8.53
C ARG A 264 -33.59 7.06 -9.62
N TRP A 265 -32.55 7.04 -10.46
CA TRP A 265 -32.35 8.03 -11.53
C TRP A 265 -33.42 8.03 -12.62
N GLN A 266 -34.09 6.89 -12.81
CA GLN A 266 -35.11 6.70 -13.84
C GLN A 266 -36.53 6.99 -13.34
N ASP A 267 -36.68 7.37 -12.06
CA ASP A 267 -38.00 7.71 -11.52
C ASP A 267 -38.48 9.05 -12.09
N GLY A 268 -39.80 9.19 -12.27
CA GLY A 268 -40.41 10.36 -12.90
C GLY A 268 -40.02 11.69 -12.23
N ALA A 269 -39.88 11.71 -10.92
CA ALA A 269 -39.43 12.90 -10.18
C ALA A 269 -38.01 13.32 -10.56
N MET A 270 -37.07 12.38 -10.65
CA MET A 270 -35.69 12.67 -11.01
C MET A 270 -35.56 13.09 -12.48
N LEU A 271 -36.30 12.43 -13.36
CA LEU A 271 -36.34 12.80 -14.78
C LEU A 271 -36.92 14.19 -14.99
N ASN A 272 -37.98 14.56 -14.26
CA ASN A 272 -38.57 15.90 -14.33
C ASN A 272 -37.61 16.96 -13.79
N LEU A 273 -36.96 16.69 -12.66
CA LEU A 273 -35.92 17.58 -12.11
C LEU A 273 -34.81 17.83 -13.14
N LEU A 274 -34.29 16.80 -13.81
CA LEU A 274 -33.24 16.96 -14.81
C LEU A 274 -33.73 17.76 -16.04
N LYS A 275 -35.00 17.61 -16.44
CA LYS A 275 -35.59 18.42 -17.52
C LYS A 275 -35.69 19.90 -17.13
N GLU A 276 -36.13 20.20 -15.91
CA GLU A 276 -36.20 21.56 -15.38
C GLU A 276 -34.80 22.20 -15.31
N GLN A 277 -33.81 21.43 -14.86
CA GLN A 277 -32.42 21.88 -14.80
C GLN A 277 -31.85 22.20 -16.20
N SER A 278 -32.17 21.39 -17.22
CA SER A 278 -31.78 21.70 -18.60
C SER A 278 -32.41 23.00 -19.13
N ALA A 279 -33.66 23.31 -18.75
CA ALA A 279 -34.30 24.58 -19.11
C ALA A 279 -33.65 25.77 -18.40
N LEU A 280 -33.33 25.63 -17.10
CA LEU A 280 -32.60 26.66 -16.35
C LEU A 280 -31.19 26.89 -16.91
N LEU A 281 -30.53 25.86 -17.44
CA LEU A 281 -29.20 26.01 -18.04
C LEU A 281 -29.24 26.92 -19.26
N GLN A 282 -30.29 26.82 -20.07
CA GLN A 282 -30.49 27.72 -21.21
C GLN A 282 -30.66 29.18 -20.76
N ALA A 283 -31.34 29.42 -19.64
CA ALA A 283 -31.51 30.75 -19.07
C ALA A 283 -30.21 31.28 -18.41
N PHE A 284 -29.41 30.40 -17.80
CA PHE A 284 -28.13 30.75 -17.20
C PHE A 284 -27.06 31.16 -18.23
N ASN A 285 -27.18 30.66 -19.47
CA ASN A 285 -26.26 30.96 -20.56
C ASN A 285 -26.59 32.26 -21.32
N GLN A 286 -27.74 32.88 -21.05
CA GLN A 286 -28.21 34.14 -21.66
C GLN A 286 -27.80 35.35 -20.82
#